data_AF-A0A9P1F3Z7-F1
#
_entry.id   AF-A0A9P1F3Z7-F1
#
_cell.length_a   1.000
_cell.length_b   1.000
_cell.length_c   1.000
_cell.angle_alpha   90.00
_cell.angle_beta   90.00
_cell.angle_gamma   90.00
#
_symmetry.space_group_name_H-M   'P 1'
#
loop_
_entity.id
_entity.type
_entity.pdbx_description
1 polymer ?
#
loop_
_entity_poly.entity_id
_entity_poly.type
_entity_poly.pdbx_seq_one_letter_code
_entity_poly.pdbx_strand_id
1 'polypeptide(L)'
;MPSVWSKISEYWTWFLWGKTPYNQLSDRQKLEARRDLYFRLFIIGNLPLYATLYATFVLSMYPPTLLKEKVLDRMLPEGWKSFSGKFCFGLYACLHTITMGAASVYFVFPWYTFLFEFVYSFGSSFYTKN
;
A
#
# COMPACT_ATOMS: atom_id res chain seq x y z
N MET A 1 32.63 16.38 3.19
CA MET A 1 31.71 15.22 3.14
C MET A 1 30.51 15.63 2.31
N PRO A 2 30.04 14.81 1.35
CA PRO A 2 28.82 15.14 0.61
C PRO A 2 27.67 15.29 1.59
N SER A 3 26.81 16.29 1.38
CA SER A 3 25.62 16.48 2.23
C SER A 3 24.74 15.24 2.14
N VAL A 4 24.06 14.90 3.24
CA VAL A 4 23.08 13.79 3.30
C VAL A 4 22.06 13.90 2.16
N TRP A 5 21.68 15.13 1.80
CA TRP A 5 20.81 15.45 0.68
C TRP A 5 21.37 15.05 -0.69
N SER A 6 22.67 15.19 -0.94
CA SER A 6 23.27 14.74 -2.21
C SER A 6 23.20 13.22 -2.37
N LYS A 7 23.44 12.47 -1.28
CA LYS A 7 23.33 11.00 -1.28
C LYS A 7 21.88 10.57 -1.51
N ILE A 8 20.93 11.19 -0.83
CA ILE A 8 19.49 10.92 -1.02
C ILE A 8 19.10 11.22 -2.47
N SER A 9 19.50 12.37 -3.01
CA SER A 9 19.23 12.73 -4.41
C SER A 9 19.82 11.72 -5.39
N GLU A 10 21.02 11.22 -5.15
CA GLU A 10 21.68 10.21 -5.98
C GLU A 10 20.94 8.85 -5.92
N TYR A 11 20.53 8.42 -4.72
CA TYR A 11 19.69 7.23 -4.54
C TYR A 11 18.35 7.34 -5.27
N TRP A 12 17.66 8.48 -5.14
CA TRP A 12 16.41 8.72 -5.86
C TRP A 12 16.61 8.79 -7.37
N THR A 13 17.68 9.42 -7.84
CA THR A 13 18.00 9.48 -9.27
C THR A 13 18.25 8.08 -9.82
N TRP A 14 19.03 7.26 -9.12
CA TRP A 14 19.31 5.88 -9.50
C TRP A 14 18.04 5.01 -9.45
N PHE A 15 17.22 5.19 -8.42
CA PHE A 15 15.98 4.43 -8.23
C PHE A 15 14.88 4.79 -9.24
N LEU A 16 14.81 6.05 -9.69
CA LEU A 16 13.80 6.54 -10.64
C LEU A 16 14.24 6.47 -12.10
N TRP A 17 15.55 6.58 -12.39
CA TRP A 17 16.05 6.74 -13.77
C TRP A 17 17.18 5.75 -14.14
N GLY A 18 17.73 4.99 -13.20
CA GLY A 18 18.88 4.11 -13.45
C GLY A 18 20.22 4.85 -13.50
N LYS A 19 21.28 4.17 -13.97
CA LYS A 19 22.66 4.73 -14.03
C LYS A 19 22.85 5.80 -15.12
N THR A 20 21.97 5.84 -16.12
CA THR A 20 22.10 6.74 -17.27
C THR A 20 21.20 7.96 -17.08
N PRO A 21 21.74 9.18 -17.11
CA PRO A 21 20.93 10.38 -16.91
C PRO A 21 19.94 10.59 -18.06
N TYR A 22 18.73 11.08 -17.75
CA TYR A 22 17.60 11.18 -18.67
C TYR A 22 17.88 11.96 -19.97
N ASN A 23 18.76 12.95 -19.89
CA ASN A 23 19.18 13.78 -21.03
C ASN A 23 19.96 12.99 -22.10
N GLN A 24 20.58 11.87 -21.75
CA GLN A 24 21.35 11.02 -22.66
C GLN A 24 20.51 9.92 -23.33
N LEU A 25 19.22 9.81 -22.99
CA LEU A 25 18.32 8.81 -23.56
C LEU A 25 17.76 9.26 -24.93
N SER A 26 17.58 8.30 -25.84
CA SER A 26 16.82 8.53 -27.08
C SER A 26 15.34 8.75 -26.79
N ASP A 27 14.59 9.34 -27.73
CA ASP A 27 13.17 9.67 -27.49
C ASP A 27 12.29 8.45 -27.18
N ARG A 28 12.59 7.31 -27.79
CA ARG A 28 11.93 6.03 -27.49
C ARG A 28 12.24 5.56 -26.06
N GLN A 29 13.51 5.63 -25.65
CA GLN A 29 13.92 5.27 -24.29
C GLN A 29 13.37 6.24 -23.24
N LYS A 30 13.24 7.52 -23.57
CA LYS A 30 12.59 8.53 -22.72
C LYS A 30 11.10 8.23 -22.51
N LEU A 31 10.42 7.68 -23.51
CA LEU A 31 9.03 7.24 -23.38
C LEU A 31 8.92 6.04 -22.42
N GLU A 32 9.77 5.03 -22.61
CA GLU A 32 9.81 3.83 -21.75
C GLU A 32 10.18 4.17 -20.31
N ALA A 33 11.21 5.02 -20.11
CA ALA A 33 11.61 5.50 -18.80
C ALA A 33 10.49 6.27 -18.08
N ARG A 34 9.71 7.08 -18.81
CA ARG A 34 8.52 7.74 -18.22
C ARG A 34 7.46 6.73 -17.79
N ARG A 35 7.18 5.69 -18.60
CA ARG A 35 6.21 4.65 -18.25
C ARG A 35 6.65 3.86 -17.02
N ASP A 36 7.92 3.47 -16.95
CA ASP A 36 8.50 2.80 -15.78
C ASP A 36 8.42 3.68 -14.53
N LEU A 37 8.76 4.97 -14.66
CA LEU A 37 8.64 5.94 -13.58
C LEU A 37 7.20 6.06 -13.06
N TYR A 38 6.22 6.23 -13.95
CA TYR A 38 4.81 6.31 -13.55
C TYR A 38 4.36 5.04 -12.82
N PHE A 39 4.80 3.87 -13.28
CA PHE A 39 4.48 2.61 -12.63
C PHE A 39 5.09 2.51 -11.22
N ARG A 40 6.35 2.89 -11.04
CA ARG A 40 7.00 2.91 -9.72
C ARG A 40 6.33 3.90 -8.78
N LEU A 41 6.02 5.11 -9.25
CA LEU A 41 5.31 6.12 -8.47
C LEU A 41 3.90 5.65 -8.11
N PHE A 42 3.22 4.96 -9.01
CA PHE A 42 1.92 4.34 -8.72
C PHE A 42 2.03 3.30 -7.61
N ILE A 43 3.04 2.43 -7.65
CA ILE A 43 3.27 1.43 -6.59
C ILE A 43 3.56 2.12 -5.25
N ILE A 44 4.47 3.10 -5.23
CA ILE A 44 4.86 3.79 -3.99
C ILE A 44 3.67 4.55 -3.40
N GLY A 45 2.91 5.26 -4.25
CA GLY A 45 1.74 6.02 -3.82
C GLY A 45 0.65 5.13 -3.20
N ASN A 46 0.48 3.91 -3.72
CA ASN A 46 -0.53 2.96 -3.25
C ASN A 46 0.01 1.91 -2.25
N LEU A 47 1.30 1.94 -1.93
CA LEU A 47 1.93 0.95 -1.05
C LEU A 47 1.21 0.82 0.29
N PRO A 48 0.82 1.93 0.97
CA PRO A 48 0.11 1.82 2.25
C PRO A 48 -1.31 1.30 2.12
N LEU A 49 -1.99 1.54 0.99
CA LEU A 49 -3.29 0.94 0.71
C LEU A 49 -3.17 -0.58 0.57
N TYR A 50 -2.19 -1.05 -0.20
CA TYR A 50 -1.94 -2.49 -0.37
C TYR A 50 -1.50 -3.17 0.93
N ALA A 51 -0.61 -2.54 1.69
CA ALA A 51 -0.19 -3.04 3.00
C ALA A 51 -1.37 -3.11 3.96
N THR A 52 -2.24 -2.10 3.96
CA THR A 52 -3.46 -2.06 4.78
C THR A 52 -4.44 -3.16 4.41
N LEU A 53 -4.74 -3.34 3.11
CA LEU A 53 -5.61 -4.40 2.62
C LEU A 53 -5.11 -5.78 3.05
N TYR A 54 -3.81 -6.03 2.91
CA TYR A 54 -3.22 -7.31 3.28
C TYR A 54 -3.22 -7.54 4.80
N ALA A 55 -2.79 -6.54 5.58
CA ALA A 55 -2.73 -6.65 7.04
C ALA A 55 -4.11 -6.88 7.65
N THR A 56 -5.11 -6.11 7.21
CA THR A 56 -6.49 -6.24 7.68
C THR A 56 -7.13 -7.55 7.25
N PHE A 57 -6.83 -8.06 6.05
CA PHE A 57 -7.24 -9.39 5.63
C PHE A 57 -6.72 -10.47 6.58
N VAL A 58 -5.41 -10.49 6.85
CA VAL A 58 -4.79 -11.50 7.73
C VAL A 58 -5.33 -11.39 9.16
N LEU A 59 -5.41 -10.17 9.70
CA LEU A 59 -5.91 -9.93 11.07
C LEU A 59 -7.38 -10.33 11.22
N SER A 60 -8.20 -10.11 10.21
CA SER A 60 -9.63 -10.41 10.29
C SER A 60 -9.95 -11.87 9.95
N MET A 61 -9.08 -12.56 9.22
CA MET A 61 -9.24 -13.97 8.88
C MET A 61 -8.76 -14.91 10.01
N TYR A 62 -7.75 -14.49 10.77
CA TYR A 62 -7.16 -15.32 11.82
C TYR A 62 -8.14 -15.75 12.93
N PRO A 63 -8.92 -14.84 13.58
CA PRO A 63 -9.82 -15.22 14.66
C PRO A 63 -10.96 -16.15 14.24
N PRO A 64 -11.69 -15.91 13.12
CA PRO A 64 -12.76 -16.81 12.67
C PRO A 64 -12.25 -18.20 12.26
N THR A 65 -11.04 -18.28 11.68
CA THR A 65 -10.42 -19.56 11.32
C THR A 65 -10.08 -20.35 12.57
N LEU A 66 -9.45 -19.70 13.56
CA LEU A 66 -9.11 -20.35 14.82
C LEU A 66 -10.35 -20.78 15.61
N LEU A 67 -11.40 -19.97 15.63
CA LEU A 67 -12.68 -20.31 16.23
C LEU A 67 -13.31 -21.54 15.56
N LYS A 68 -13.27 -21.59 14.22
CA LYS A 68 -13.80 -22.72 13.46
C LYS A 68 -13.07 -24.01 13.79
N GLU A 69 -11.75 -24.01 13.64
CA GLU A 69 -10.92 -25.22 13.76
C GLU A 69 -10.83 -25.74 15.20
N LYS A 70 -10.70 -24.85 16.19
CA LYS A 70 -10.45 -25.26 17.58
C LYS A 70 -11.73 -25.48 18.38
N VAL A 71 -12.82 -24.81 18.03
CA VAL A 71 -14.05 -24.82 18.83
C VAL A 71 -15.21 -25.43 18.04
N LEU A 72 -15.60 -24.79 16.94
CA LEU A 72 -16.86 -25.13 16.27
C LEU A 72 -16.83 -26.51 15.62
N ASP A 73 -15.75 -26.87 14.93
CA ASP A 73 -15.66 -28.18 14.26
C ASP A 73 -15.52 -29.36 15.24
N ARG A 74 -15.10 -29.10 16.48
CA ARG A 74 -15.00 -30.12 17.55
C ARG A 74 -16.29 -30.28 18.36
N MET A 75 -17.07 -29.21 18.51
CA MET A 75 -18.26 -29.19 19.34
C MET A 75 -19.56 -29.42 18.56
N LEU A 76 -19.61 -29.05 17.28
CA LEU A 76 -20.85 -29.10 16.50
C LEU A 76 -21.02 -30.44 15.76
N PRO A 77 -22.25 -30.99 15.74
CA PRO A 77 -22.58 -32.15 14.93
C PRO A 77 -22.48 -31.82 13.42
N GLU A 78 -22.27 -32.85 12.58
CA GLU A 78 -21.96 -32.66 11.15
C GLU A 78 -22.95 -31.80 10.38
N GLY A 79 -24.25 -31.92 10.70
CA GLY A 79 -25.30 -31.11 10.06
C GLY A 79 -25.17 -29.61 10.31
N TRP A 80 -24.43 -29.19 11.35
CA TRP A 80 -24.26 -27.79 11.74
C TRP A 80 -22.93 -27.19 11.23
N LYS A 81 -22.04 -28.00 10.62
CA LYS A 81 -20.75 -27.52 10.07
C LYS A 81 -20.94 -26.53 8.90
N SER A 82 -22.03 -26.65 8.15
CA SER A 82 -22.37 -25.66 7.10
C SER A 82 -22.72 -24.29 7.71
N PHE A 83 -23.43 -24.29 8.85
CA PHE A 83 -23.79 -23.07 9.57
C PHE A 83 -22.56 -22.42 10.21
N SER A 84 -21.67 -23.20 10.84
CA SER A 84 -20.43 -22.69 11.44
C SER A 84 -19.55 -21.96 10.40
N GLY A 85 -19.45 -22.49 9.18
CA GLY A 85 -18.75 -21.84 8.08
C GLY A 85 -19.32 -20.47 7.72
N LYS A 86 -20.65 -20.37 7.58
CA LYS A 86 -21.34 -19.09 7.29
C LYS A 86 -21.19 -18.09 8.42
N PHE A 87 -21.29 -18.55 9.67
CA PHE A 87 -21.09 -17.72 10.86
C PHE A 87 -19.66 -17.16 10.92
N CYS A 88 -18.64 -18.00 10.73
CA CYS A 88 -17.24 -17.56 10.70
C CYS A 88 -16.97 -16.58 9.55
N PHE A 89 -17.58 -16.78 8.38
CA PHE A 89 -17.48 -15.81 7.29
C PHE A 89 -18.12 -14.46 7.65
N GLY A 90 -19.27 -14.47 8.32
CA GLY A 90 -19.90 -13.26 8.84
C GLY A 90 -19.01 -12.52 9.86
N LEU A 91 -18.40 -13.26 10.79
CA LEU A 91 -17.43 -12.70 11.74
C LEU A 91 -16.22 -12.09 11.03
N TYR A 92 -15.67 -12.78 10.02
CA TYR A 92 -14.60 -12.25 9.18
C TYR A 92 -15.02 -10.93 8.52
N ALA A 93 -16.21 -10.88 7.89
CA ALA A 93 -16.68 -9.69 7.19
C ALA A 93 -16.83 -8.48 8.13
N CYS A 94 -17.37 -8.69 9.33
CA CYS A 94 -17.48 -7.66 10.36
C CYS A 94 -16.10 -7.18 10.81
N LEU A 95 -15.21 -8.11 11.16
CA LEU A 95 -13.84 -7.78 11.58
C LEU A 95 -13.08 -7.04 10.48
N HIS A 96 -13.21 -7.47 9.23
CA HIS A 96 -12.52 -6.86 8.10
C HIS A 96 -13.01 -5.45 7.83
N THR A 97 -14.31 -5.22 7.94
CA THR A 97 -14.90 -3.88 7.80
C THR A 97 -14.37 -2.93 8.88
N ILE A 98 -14.29 -3.38 10.13
CA ILE A 98 -13.80 -2.57 11.25
C ILE A 98 -12.30 -2.28 11.09
N THR A 99 -11.49 -3.31 10.81
CA THR A 99 -10.02 -3.14 10.70
C THR A 99 -9.65 -2.31 9.47
N MET A 100 -10.33 -2.50 8.32
CA MET A 100 -10.16 -1.64 7.14
C MET A 100 -10.61 -0.21 7.39
N GLY A 101 -11.73 0.00 8.08
CA GLY A 101 -12.21 1.33 8.44
C GLY A 101 -11.21 2.08 9.31
N ALA A 102 -10.75 1.44 10.39
CA ALA A 102 -9.73 2.01 11.28
C ALA A 102 -8.42 2.29 10.53
N ALA A 103 -7.91 1.32 9.76
CA ALA A 103 -6.66 1.49 9.05
C ALA A 103 -6.75 2.58 7.95
N SER A 104 -7.92 2.73 7.34
CA SER A 104 -8.16 3.79 6.36
C SER A 104 -8.09 5.17 7.00
N VAL A 105 -8.73 5.36 8.17
CA VAL A 105 -8.71 6.63 8.92
C VAL A 105 -7.33 6.97 9.47
N TYR A 106 -6.61 5.99 10.01
CA TYR A 106 -5.36 6.25 10.74
C TYR A 106 -4.09 6.14 9.89
N PHE A 107 -4.12 5.42 8.76
CA PHE A 107 -2.92 5.21 7.93
C PHE A 107 -3.12 5.67 6.49
N VAL A 108 -4.17 5.19 5.83
CA VAL A 108 -4.34 5.42 4.37
C VAL A 108 -4.65 6.88 4.06
N PHE A 109 -5.65 7.48 4.71
CA PHE A 109 -5.99 8.89 4.46
C PHE A 109 -4.86 9.84 4.86
N PRO A 110 -4.24 9.74 6.04
CA PRO A 110 -3.09 10.59 6.38
C PRO A 110 -1.93 10.45 5.39
N TRP A 111 -1.66 9.24 4.89
CA TRP A 111 -0.64 9.03 3.87
C TRP A 111 -0.96 9.76 2.57
N TYR A 112 -2.18 9.62 2.05
CA TYR A 112 -2.56 10.32 0.83
C TYR A 112 -2.55 11.83 1.02
N THR A 113 -3.03 12.35 2.16
CA THR A 113 -2.94 13.78 2.49
C THR A 113 -1.49 14.26 2.49
N PHE A 114 -0.59 13.54 3.17
CA PHE A 114 0.84 13.85 3.18
C PHE A 114 1.44 13.83 1.76
N LEU A 115 1.10 12.83 0.95
CA LEU A 115 1.63 12.69 -0.41
C LEU A 115 1.11 13.82 -1.32
N PHE A 116 -0.15 14.22 -1.19
CA PHE A 116 -0.72 15.37 -1.90
C PHE A 116 -0.08 16.68 -1.45
N GLU A 117 0.08 16.92 -0.15
CA GLU A 117 0.73 18.13 0.38
C GLU A 117 2.20 18.21 -0.04
N PHE A 118 2.92 17.09 0.01
CA PHE A 118 4.31 17.01 -0.44
C PHE A 118 4.42 17.34 -1.94
N VAL A 119 3.58 16.73 -2.78
CA VAL A 119 3.57 16.99 -4.23
C VAL A 119 3.20 18.43 -4.53
N TYR A 120 2.20 19.00 -3.85
CA TYR A 120 1.76 20.38 -4.04
C TYR A 120 2.84 21.38 -3.60
N SER A 121 3.43 21.18 -2.42
CA SER A 121 4.54 21.99 -1.90
C SER A 121 5.75 21.95 -2.83
N PHE A 122 6.16 20.75 -3.26
CA PHE A 122 7.26 20.58 -4.19
C PHE A 122 6.99 21.27 -5.53
N GLY A 123 5.80 21.09 -6.11
CA GLY A 123 5.38 21.76 -7.34
C GLY A 123 5.42 23.29 -7.21
N SER A 124 4.84 23.84 -6.14
CA SER A 124 4.82 25.29 -5.91
C SER A 124 6.21 25.92 -5.74
N SER A 125 7.17 25.19 -5.15
CA SER A 125 8.56 25.63 -5.03
C SER A 125 9.31 25.73 -6.36
N PHE A 126 8.89 24.99 -7.39
CA PHE A 126 9.46 25.12 -8.74
C PHE A 126 8.91 26.33 -9.49
N TYR A 127 7.64 26.69 -9.25
CA TYR A 127 7.00 27.84 -9.90
C TYR A 127 7.36 29.20 -9.27
N THR A 128 7.76 29.23 -8.00
CA THR A 128 8.18 30.46 -7.31
C THR A 128 9.67 30.79 -7.47
N LYS A 129 10.45 29.91 -8.09
CA LYS A 129 11.89 30.10 -8.35
C LYS A 129 12.23 30.52 -9.79
N ASN A 130 11.21 30.78 -10.62
CA ASN A 130 11.33 31.46 -11.90
C ASN A 130 10.77 32.87 -11.78
#